data_AF-A0A3D0N748-F1
#
_entry.id   AF-A0A3D0N748-F1
#
_cell.length_a   1.000
_cell.length_b   1.000
_cell.length_c   1.000
_cell.angle_alpha   90.00
_cell.angle_beta   90.00
_cell.angle_gamma   90.00
#
_symmetry.space_group_name_H-M   'P 1'
#
loop_
_entity.id
_entity.type
_entity.pdbx_description
1 polymer ?
#
loop_
_entity_poly.entity_id
_entity_poly.type
_entity_poly.pdbx_seq_one_letter_code
_entity_poly.pdbx_strand_id
1 'polypeptide(L)'
;MWLAPYDLGVSQDFSLAMLPTEDEDIFAIEILLTRLAGDITSWKKTNSLFLSSIRKQFLIWRTVPQGEKLLYADNGEEAIKSARVIA
;
A
#
# COMPACT_ATOMS: atom_id res chain seq x y z
N MET A 1 -8.94 5.30 6.30
CA MET A 1 -8.89 6.09 5.04
C MET A 1 -10.24 6.06 4.30
N TRP A 2 -10.55 7.08 3.50
CA TRP A 2 -11.72 7.13 2.61
C TRP A 2 -11.36 6.72 1.19
N LEU A 3 -12.22 5.96 0.52
CA LEU A 3 -11.97 5.45 -0.83
C LEU A 3 -12.77 6.26 -1.86
N ALA A 4 -12.12 6.60 -2.97
CA ALA A 4 -12.81 7.19 -4.12
C ALA A 4 -13.66 6.12 -4.84
N PRO A 5 -14.80 6.49 -5.42
CA PRO A 5 -15.41 7.83 -5.40
C PRO A 5 -16.10 8.11 -4.05
N TYR A 6 -15.87 9.31 -3.50
CA TYR A 6 -16.15 9.61 -2.08
C TYR A 6 -17.63 9.75 -1.74
N ASP A 7 -18.47 9.99 -2.74
CA ASP A 7 -19.93 10.03 -2.64
C ASP A 7 -20.54 8.70 -2.19
N LEU A 8 -19.84 7.58 -2.37
CA LEU A 8 -20.26 6.27 -1.87
C LEU A 8 -20.06 6.10 -0.35
N GLY A 9 -19.42 7.05 0.33
CA GLY A 9 -19.23 7.02 1.78
C GLY A 9 -18.43 5.82 2.28
N VAL A 10 -17.59 5.23 1.43
CA VAL A 10 -16.80 4.04 1.76
C VAL A 10 -15.53 4.46 2.50
N SER A 11 -15.30 3.85 3.66
CA SER A 11 -14.06 3.98 4.41
C SER A 11 -13.58 2.65 4.96
N GLN A 12 -12.28 2.56 5.20
CA GLN A 12 -11.64 1.36 5.72
C GLN A 12 -10.38 1.69 6.53
N ASP A 13 -10.00 0.76 7.40
CA ASP A 13 -8.63 0.63 7.85
C ASP A 13 -7.83 -0.21 6.85
N PHE A 14 -6.57 0.18 6.70
CA PHE A 14 -5.61 -0.42 5.79
C PHE A 14 -4.33 -0.67 6.57
N SER A 15 -3.83 -1.91 6.49
CA SER A 15 -2.50 -2.26 6.95
C SER A 15 -1.81 -3.12 5.90
N LEU A 16 -0.50 -2.91 5.78
CA LEU A 16 0.37 -3.64 4.88
C LEU A 16 1.61 -4.08 5.64
N ALA A 17 1.96 -5.35 5.48
CA ALA A 17 3.18 -5.93 6.02
C ALA A 17 3.98 -6.60 4.91
N MET A 18 5.30 -6.56 5.05
CA MET A 18 6.23 -7.41 4.31
C MET A 18 6.65 -8.54 5.23
N LEU A 19 6.40 -9.79 4.83
CA LEU A 19 6.79 -10.97 5.58
C LEU A 19 7.85 -11.75 4.80
N PRO A 20 8.86 -12.32 5.48
CA PRO A 20 9.82 -13.21 4.83
C PRO A 20 9.08 -14.45 4.30
N THR A 21 9.57 -15.01 3.20
CA THR A 21 9.11 -16.30 2.68
C THR A 21 10.17 -17.38 2.88
N GLU A 22 9.90 -18.60 2.41
CA GLU A 22 10.91 -19.67 2.38
C GLU A 22 12.09 -19.33 1.45
N ASP A 23 11.88 -18.45 0.48
CA ASP A 23 12.92 -17.88 -0.37
C ASP A 23 13.38 -16.54 0.25
N GLU A 24 14.65 -16.48 0.67
CA GLU A 24 15.23 -15.33 1.37
C GLU A 24 15.22 -14.04 0.54
N ASP A 25 15.21 -14.16 -0.78
CA ASP A 25 15.17 -13.02 -1.70
C ASP A 25 13.74 -12.55 -2.01
N ILE A 26 12.73 -13.28 -1.52
CA ILE A 26 11.32 -13.00 -1.78
C ILE A 26 10.60 -12.66 -0.49
N PHE A 27 9.98 -11.48 -0.48
CA PHE A 27 9.06 -11.05 0.57
C PHE A 27 7.61 -11.17 0.09
N ALA A 28 6.76 -11.75 0.93
CA ALA A 28 5.32 -11.73 0.75
C ALA A 28 4.78 -10.37 1.18
N ILE A 29 3.81 -9.86 0.42
CA ILE A 29 3.05 -8.67 0.79
C ILE A 29 1.71 -9.13 1.36
N GLU A 30 1.50 -8.91 2.65
CA GLU A 30 0.19 -9.11 3.28
C GLU A 30 -0.53 -7.78 3.43
N ILE A 31 -1.79 -7.75 2.96
CA ILE A 31 -2.66 -6.57 3.07
C ILE A 31 -3.91 -6.98 3.83
N LEU A 32 -4.17 -6.30 4.94
CA LEU A 32 -5.40 -6.46 5.70
C LEU A 32 -6.26 -5.20 5.56
N LEU A 33 -7.49 -5.41 5.09
CA LEU A 33 -8.49 -4.37 4.86
C LEU A 33 -9.68 -4.60 5.78
N THR A 34 -10.02 -3.60 6.59
CA THR A 34 -11.18 -3.66 7.48
C THR A 34 -12.15 -2.56 7.11
N ARG A 35 -13.33 -2.94 6.60
CA ARG A 35 -14.39 -1.99 6.27
C ARG A 35 -14.88 -1.28 7.53
N LEU A 36 -14.90 0.06 7.49
CA LEU A 36 -15.44 0.89 8.57
C LEU A 36 -16.81 1.47 8.21
N ALA A 37 -17.00 1.90 6.95
CA ALA A 37 -18.27 2.45 6.46
C ALA A 37 -18.52 2.10 4.99
N GLY A 38 -19.76 2.37 4.54
CA GLY A 38 -20.23 2.08 3.20
C GLY A 38 -20.78 0.66 3.01
N ASP A 39 -21.55 0.46 1.95
CA ASP A 39 -22.11 -0.86 1.63
C ASP A 39 -21.02 -1.85 1.18
N ILE A 40 -21.28 -3.14 1.36
CA ILE A 40 -20.27 -4.19 1.13
C ILE A 40 -19.89 -4.31 -0.35
N THR A 41 -20.83 -4.03 -1.25
CA THR A 41 -20.64 -4.16 -2.69
C THR A 41 -19.75 -3.03 -3.20
N SER A 42 -20.02 -1.78 -2.79
CA SER A 42 -19.18 -0.62 -3.07
C SER A 42 -17.80 -0.75 -2.45
N TRP A 43 -17.70 -1.22 -1.20
CA TRP A 43 -16.42 -1.47 -0.54
C TRP A 43 -15.57 -2.50 -1.28
N LYS A 44 -16.16 -3.63 -1.70
CA LYS A 44 -15.45 -4.64 -2.53
C LYS A 44 -15.01 -4.07 -3.86
N LYS A 45 -15.88 -3.34 -4.57
CA LYS A 45 -15.58 -2.76 -5.89
C LYS A 45 -14.45 -1.74 -5.82
N THR A 46 -14.52 -0.81 -4.87
CA THR A 46 -13.48 0.21 -4.66
C THR A 46 -12.16 -0.43 -4.24
N ASN A 47 -12.19 -1.49 -3.42
CA ASN A 47 -10.99 -2.23 -3.06
C ASN A 47 -10.35 -2.98 -4.22
N SER A 48 -11.10 -3.55 -5.16
CA SER A 48 -10.51 -4.15 -6.36
C SER A 48 -9.69 -3.13 -7.16
N LEU A 49 -10.16 -1.89 -7.28
CA LEU A 49 -9.46 -0.80 -7.96
C LEU A 49 -8.23 -0.33 -7.17
N PHE A 50 -8.38 -0.18 -5.86
CA PHE A 50 -7.30 0.18 -4.95
C PHE A 50 -6.16 -0.86 -4.97
N LEU A 51 -6.49 -2.14 -4.82
CA LEU A 51 -5.52 -3.24 -4.87
C LEU A 51 -4.86 -3.38 -6.25
N SER A 52 -5.60 -3.13 -7.34
CA SER A 52 -5.02 -3.09 -8.69
C SER A 52 -3.98 -1.98 -8.84
N SER A 53 -4.23 -0.83 -8.21
CA SER A 53 -3.29 0.30 -8.21
C SER A 53 -2.03 -0.02 -7.39
N ILE A 54 -2.18 -0.64 -6.21
CA ILE A 54 -1.05 -1.12 -5.41
C ILE A 54 -0.23 -2.15 -6.19
N ARG A 55 -0.88 -3.14 -6.80
CA ARG A 55 -0.22 -4.16 -7.63
C ARG A 55 0.58 -3.51 -8.75
N LYS A 56 0.04 -2.48 -9.41
CA LYS A 56 0.75 -1.74 -10.46
C LYS A 56 2.03 -1.09 -9.92
N GLN A 57 1.99 -0.49 -8.72
CA GLN A 57 3.20 0.09 -8.11
C GLN A 57 4.28 -0.97 -7.85
N PHE A 58 3.92 -2.16 -7.35
CA PHE A 58 4.89 -3.25 -7.18
C PHE A 58 5.48 -3.73 -8.51
N LEU A 59 4.67 -3.81 -9.56
CA LEU A 59 5.18 -4.18 -10.90
C LEU A 59 6.13 -3.13 -11.45
N ILE A 60 5.82 -1.85 -11.31
CA ILE A 60 6.72 -0.74 -11.69
C ILE A 60 8.00 -0.80 -10.88
N TRP A 61 7.93 -1.03 -9.56
CA TRP A 61 9.10 -1.14 -8.71
C TRP A 61 10.09 -2.21 -9.20
N ARG A 62 9.59 -3.32 -9.75
CA ARG A 62 10.45 -4.36 -10.34
C ARG A 62 11.23 -3.89 -11.56
N THR A 63 10.73 -2.88 -12.29
CA THR A 63 11.43 -2.32 -13.46
C THR A 63 12.42 -1.21 -13.12
N VAL A 64 12.43 -0.72 -11.88
CA VAL A 64 13.36 0.34 -11.46
C VAL A 64 14.79 -0.23 -11.33
N PRO A 65 15.81 0.42 -11.93
CA PRO A 65 17.21 -0.01 -11.79
C PRO A 65 17.69 0.03 -10.34
N GLN A 66 18.66 -0.82 -9.99
CA GLN A 66 19.15 -0.93 -8.61
C GLN A 66 19.69 0.39 -8.03
N GLY A 67 20.41 1.19 -8.83
CA GLY A 67 20.93 2.48 -8.37
C GLY A 67 19.83 3.48 -8.00
N GLU A 68 18.74 3.51 -8.77
CA GLU A 68 17.57 4.34 -8.49
C GLU A 68 16.83 3.84 -7.24
N LYS A 69 16.73 2.52 -7.05
CA LYS A 69 16.10 1.93 -5.85
C LYS A 69 16.78 2.38 -4.56
N LEU A 70 18.10 2.55 -4.56
CA LEU A 70 18.83 3.07 -3.40
C LEU A 70 18.43 4.51 -3.08
N LEU A 71 18.31 5.37 -4.11
CA LEU A 71 17.84 6.74 -3.92
C LEU A 71 16.42 6.79 -3.35
N TYR A 72 15.52 5.92 -3.82
CA TYR A 72 14.18 5.79 -3.24
C TYR A 72 14.20 5.30 -1.78
N ALA A 73 15.12 4.41 -1.42
CA ALA A 73 15.29 3.94 -0.04
C ALA A 73 15.76 5.08 0.87
N ASP A 74 16.77 5.85 0.46
CA ASP A 74 17.28 7.00 1.23
C ASP A 74 16.19 8.06 1.43
N ASN A 75 15.48 8.42 0.36
CA ASN A 75 14.36 9.35 0.43
C ASN A 75 13.23 8.84 1.34
N GLY A 76 12.96 7.53 1.30
CA GLY A 76 11.97 6.89 2.15
C GLY A 76 12.34 6.95 3.62
N GLU A 77 13.61 6.72 3.96
CA GLU A 77 14.11 6.79 5.34
C GLU A 77 13.96 8.21 5.91
N GLU A 78 14.32 9.23 5.13
CA GLU A 78 14.19 10.64 5.53
C GLU A 78 12.72 11.06 5.71
N ALA A 79 11.82 10.58 4.83
CA ALA A 79 10.39 10.81 4.97
C ALA A 79 9.83 10.17 6.25
N ILE A 80 10.23 8.94 6.59
CA ILE A 80 9.80 8.24 7.80
C ILE A 80 10.30 8.94 9.07
N LYS A 81 11.58 9.36 9.08
CA LYS A 81 12.15 10.14 10.19
C LYS A 81 11.34 11.43 10.40
N SER A 82 11.06 12.15 9.33
CA SER A 82 10.31 13.41 9.38
C SER A 82 8.87 13.22 9.87
N ALA A 83 8.21 12.13 9.46
CA ALA A 83 6.85 11.81 9.91
C ALA A 83 6.78 11.44 11.41
N ARG A 84 7.83 10.81 11.96
CA ARG A 84 7.92 10.49 13.40
C ARG A 84 8.18 11.70 14.30
N VAL A 85 8.71 12.80 13.78
CA VAL A 85 8.97 14.02 14.55
C VAL A 85 7.69 14.81 14.86
N ILE A 86 6.59 14.53 14.15
CA ILE A 86 5.32 15.27 14.27
C ILE A 86 4.27 14.50 15.11
N ALA A 87 4.60 13.30 15.61
CA ALA A 87 3.71 12.47 16.43
C ALA A 87 3.93 12.64 17.94
#